data_AF-X1JKV1-F1
#
_entry.id   AF-X1JKV1-F1
#
_cell.length_a   1.000
_cell.length_b   1.000
_cell.length_c   1.000
_cell.angle_alpha   90.00
_cell.angle_beta   90.00
_cell.angle_gamma   90.00
#
_symmetry.space_group_name_H-M   'P 1'
#
loop_
_entity.id
_entity.type
_entity.pdbx_description
1 polymer ?
#
loop_
_entity_poly.entity_id
_entity_poly.type
_entity_poly.pdbx_seq_one_letter_code
_entity_poly.pdbx_strand_id
1 'polypeptide(L)' 'GRIRPLAHRTINTGNTPLIFFAVYPGEAGHNYGIIESKGFCKLIVERNGQIKVIDNPSY' A
#
# COMPACT_ATOMS: atom_id res chain seq x y z
N GLY A 1 -13.09 -2.00 22.42
CA GLY A 1 -11.70 -1.77 21.96
C GLY A 1 -11.75 -0.99 20.66
N ARG A 2 -10.94 0.06 20.49
CA ARG A 2 -11.00 0.96 19.32
C ARG A 2 -10.23 0.31 18.15
N ILE A 3 -10.94 -0.02 17.07
CA ILE A 3 -10.33 -0.49 15.82
C ILE A 3 -9.58 0.71 15.21
N ARG A 4 -8.29 0.54 14.92
CA ARG A 4 -7.48 1.55 14.23
C ARG A 4 -7.64 1.36 12.72
N PRO A 5 -7.92 2.41 11.94
CA PRO A 5 -7.96 2.30 10.48
C PRO A 5 -6.55 1.92 9.98
N LEU A 6 -6.49 0.88 9.15
CA LEU A 6 -5.25 0.40 8.52
C LEU A 6 -5.14 0.99 7.12
N ALA A 7 -4.02 1.64 6.83
CA ALA A 7 -3.68 2.03 5.47
C ALA A 7 -3.42 0.78 4.62
N HIS A 8 -3.93 0.75 3.40
CA HIS A 8 -3.74 -0.35 2.47
C HIS A 8 -3.27 0.19 1.11
N ARG A 9 -2.40 -0.58 0.45
CA ARG A 9 -1.89 -0.30 -0.90
C ARG A 9 -1.71 -1.64 -1.62
N THR A 10 -2.24 -1.73 -2.83
CA THR A 10 -2.06 -2.90 -3.70
C THR A 10 -0.94 -2.61 -4.70
N ILE A 11 -0.05 -3.58 -4.95
CA ILE A 11 1.13 -3.38 -5.81
C ILE A 11 1.19 -4.46 -6.91
N ASN A 12 1.25 -3.98 -8.15
CA ASN A 12 1.63 -4.68 -9.38
C ASN A 12 3.06 -5.27 -9.35
N THR A 13 3.32 -6.57 -9.13
CA THR A 13 4.70 -7.12 -9.20
C THR A 13 4.97 -8.00 -10.43
N GLY A 14 4.00 -8.15 -11.32
CA GLY A 14 4.11 -8.95 -12.54
C GLY A 14 3.95 -8.11 -13.80
N ASN A 15 4.05 -8.80 -14.95
CA ASN A 15 4.01 -8.17 -16.27
C ASN A 15 2.61 -8.18 -16.91
N THR A 16 1.57 -8.49 -16.14
CA THR A 16 0.18 -8.49 -16.60
C THR A 16 -0.67 -7.58 -15.72
N PRO A 17 -1.81 -7.07 -16.22
CA PRO A 17 -2.70 -6.25 -15.42
C PRO A 17 -3.20 -6.99 -14.18
N LEU A 18 -3.06 -6.36 -13.01
CA LEU A 18 -3.68 -6.83 -11.78
C LEU A 18 -5.12 -6.32 -11.71
N ILE A 19 -6.09 -7.22 -11.78
CA ILE A 19 -7.51 -6.93 -11.68
C ILE A 19 -8.00 -7.41 -10.32
N PHE A 20 -8.61 -6.52 -9.54
CA PHE A 20 -9.19 -6.86 -8.24
C PHE A 20 -10.49 -6.10 -7.98
N PHE A 21 -11.33 -6.66 -7.12
CA PHE A 21 -12.56 -6.06 -6.65
C PHE A 21 -12.47 -5.88 -5.13
N ALA A 22 -12.85 -4.70 -4.64
CA ALA A 22 -12.80 -4.37 -3.23
C ALA A 22 -14.13 -3.79 -2.73
N VAL A 23 -14.55 -4.20 -1.54
CA VAL A 23 -15.79 -3.77 -0.89
C VAL A 23 -15.45 -3.19 0.48
N TYR A 24 -15.94 -1.99 0.76
CA TYR A 24 -15.71 -1.26 2.00
C TYR A 24 -17.04 -0.72 2.55
N PRO A 25 -17.15 -0.47 3.86
CA PRO A 25 -18.31 0.22 4.43
C PRO A 25 -18.52 1.59 3.78
N GLY A 26 -19.77 1.97 3.49
CA GLY A 26 -20.09 3.27 2.87
C GLY A 26 -19.59 4.49 3.66
N GLU A 27 -19.50 4.34 4.99
CA GLU A 27 -19.05 5.37 5.93
C GLU A 27 -17.52 5.36 6.19
N ALA A 28 -16.74 4.51 5.50
CA ALA A 28 -15.31 4.34 5.80
C ALA A 28 -14.47 5.61 5.57
N GLY A 29 -14.92 6.49 4.67
CA GLY A 29 -14.18 7.70 4.27
C GLY A 29 -12.80 7.40 3.66
N HIS A 30 -12.06 8.45 3.31
CA HIS A 30 -10.68 8.31 2.80
C HIS A 30 -9.77 9.38 3.41
N ASN A 31 -8.58 8.99 3.86
CA ASN A 31 -7.57 9.90 4.41
C ASN A 31 -6.25 9.77 3.62
N TYR A 32 -6.20 10.39 2.45
CA TYR A 32 -5.05 10.33 1.54
C TYR A 32 -3.85 11.18 2.02
N GLY A 33 -4.10 12.29 2.73
CA GLY A 33 -3.04 13.27 3.08
C GLY A 33 -1.92 12.72 3.99
N ILE A 34 -2.19 11.69 4.80
CA ILE A 34 -1.17 11.04 5.63
C ILE A 34 -0.18 10.23 4.77
N ILE A 35 -0.69 9.58 3.71
CA ILE A 35 0.14 8.79 2.81
C ILE A 35 0.93 9.68 1.86
N GLU A 36 0.36 10.79 1.42
CA GLU A 36 1.06 11.77 0.57
C GLU A 36 2.25 12.41 1.29
N SER A 37 2.16 12.64 2.60
CA SER A 37 3.22 13.26 3.39
C SER A 37 4.29 12.30 3.91
N LYS A 38 3.94 11.07 4.29
CA LYS A 38 4.88 10.10 4.92
C LYS A 38 5.13 8.82 4.13
N GLY A 39 4.26 8.51 3.16
CA GLY A 39 4.29 7.22 2.47
C GLY A 39 4.00 6.03 3.40
N PHE A 40 4.52 4.85 3.02
CA PHE A 40 4.45 3.62 3.80
C PHE A 40 5.83 3.29 4.38
N CYS A 41 5.89 2.58 5.50
CA CYS A 41 7.15 2.18 6.14
C CYS A 41 7.94 1.15 5.34
N LYS A 42 7.31 0.50 4.37
CA LYS A 42 7.94 -0.49 3.49
C LYS A 42 7.80 -0.08 2.03
N LEU A 43 8.80 -0.43 1.23
CA LEU A 43 8.80 -0.33 -0.22
C LEU A 43 8.83 -1.73 -0.83
N ILE A 44 8.18 -1.88 -1.98
CA ILE A 44 8.33 -3.05 -2.85
C ILE A 44 9.23 -2.63 -4.01
N VAL A 45 10.35 -3.33 -4.19
CA VAL A 45 11.34 -3.03 -5.23
C VAL A 45 11.71 -4.28 -6.00
N GLU A 46 12.05 -4.13 -7.27
CA GLU A 46 12.68 -5.18 -8.06
C GLU A 46 14.19 -4.92 -8.14
N ARG A 47 15.01 -5.92 -7.80
CA ARG A 47 16.48 -5.85 -7.92
C ARG A 47 17.00 -7.18 -8.46
N ASN A 48 17.69 -7.14 -9.60
CA ASN A 48 18.24 -8.31 -10.27
C ASN A 48 17.17 -9.39 -10.56
N GLY A 49 15.99 -8.98 -11.05
CA GLY A 49 14.87 -9.87 -11.35
C GLY A 49 14.18 -10.47 -10.12
N GLN A 50 14.50 -9.99 -8.91
CA GLN A 50 13.89 -10.44 -7.66
C GLN A 50 13.10 -9.32 -7.02
N ILE A 51 11.83 -9.60 -6.71
CA ILE A 51 10.98 -8.71 -5.92
C ILE A 51 11.38 -8.79 -4.45
N LYS A 52 11.54 -7.63 -3.81
CA LYS A 52 11.94 -7.50 -2.40
C LYS A 52 11.07 -6.49 -1.68
N VAL A 53 10.76 -6.79 -0.42
CA VAL A 53 10.20 -5.85 0.55
C VAL A 53 11.36 -5.24 1.33
N ILE A 54 11.51 -3.92 1.31
CA ILE A 54 12.57 -3.22 2.06
C ILE A 54 11.97 -2.14 2.95
N ASP A 55 12.72 -1.71 3.97
CA ASP A 55 12.37 -0.50 4.73
C ASP A 55 12.41 0.73 3.83
N ASN A 56 11.44 1.63 4.02
CA ASN A 56 11.45 2.94 3.38
C ASN A 56 12.45 3.85 4.14
N PRO A 57 13.57 4.26 3.52
CA PRO A 57 14.57 5.10 4.19
C PRO A 57 14.07 6.52 4.49
N SER A 58 12.92 6.92 3.94
CA SER A 58 12.31 8.24 4.09
C SER A 58 11.04 8.24 4.94
N TYR A 59 10.76 7.15 5.67
CA TYR A 59 9.58 7.04 6.53
C TYR A 59 9.74 7.78 7.87
#